data_AF-A0A3C2EEK7-F1
#
_entry.id   AF-A0A3C2EEK7-F1
#
_cell.length_a   1.000
_cell.length_b   1.000
_cell.length_c   1.000
_cell.angle_alpha   90.00
_cell.angle_beta   90.00
_cell.angle_gamma   90.00
#
_symmetry.space_group_name_H-M   'P 1'
#
loop_
_entity.id
_entity.type
_entity.pdbx_description
1 polymer ?
#
loop_
_entity_poly.entity_id
_entity_poly.type
_entity_poly.pdbx_seq_one_letter_code
_entity_poly.pdbx_strand_id
1 'polypeptide(L)'
;QLLGLATGAEFILAITEVSSEPFKEEEWWLAAAEWADKNGAQLISSSLGYTYHRYFPQDMDGKTSLVSRAANMAASKGILVVNAAGNEGSTENWKVIGAPADADSVLSVGGIDPANGIKVDFSSLGPTVDGRMKPNVSNAGVVAAAAKNGKVSRTQGTSFAAPLTTGFVACAMEALPGKTNMEMFELIQQSAHLYPYFDYAHGYGMPQASFFTGTDKVPEFPGIRFLEEDGYLKIVTDQYEHSEDLSDDLFIQEEDQENPMEDFTEQQNDDFPPPQAIDEEEEMEAPEFVDQEIDVEIEEVMDEVESVETEEAEMETEDLEEEAAQEEIEVLENEEEIEELEMVEEWETEPDHDEFGEEFINEDTDGTPMDYETEISGWDTLFSPYLYYHIQLPEGKLGKYAVVKVLFDELVTIDLEELPQGAIVRYFYRGYTDEWRKN
;
A
#
# COMPACT_ATOMS: atom_id res chain seq x y z
N GLN A 1 26.75 4.70 11.07
CA GLN A 1 26.42 5.12 9.70
C GLN A 1 25.02 5.71 9.76
N LEU A 2 24.77 6.89 9.21
CA LEU A 2 23.39 7.40 9.08
C LEU A 2 22.69 6.58 8.01
N LEU A 3 21.60 5.91 8.39
CA LEU A 3 20.76 5.11 7.50
C LEU A 3 19.44 5.87 7.30
N GLY A 4 19.01 6.03 6.06
CA GLY A 4 17.78 6.76 5.71
C GLY A 4 17.95 7.72 4.55
N LEU A 5 16.84 8.34 4.14
CA LEU A 5 16.78 9.36 3.10
C LEU A 5 16.79 10.76 3.73
N ALA A 6 17.21 11.77 2.96
CA ALA A 6 17.30 13.17 3.40
C ALA A 6 18.09 13.37 4.71
N THR A 7 19.31 12.83 4.78
CA THR A 7 20.18 12.94 5.97
C THR A 7 20.63 14.37 6.30
N GLY A 8 20.41 15.33 5.40
CA GLY A 8 20.62 16.76 5.63
C GLY A 8 19.39 17.52 6.12
N ALA A 9 18.24 16.87 6.27
CA ALA A 9 17.03 17.51 6.78
C ALA A 9 17.10 17.78 8.29
N GLU A 10 16.39 18.81 8.73
CA GLU A 10 16.14 19.08 10.14
C GLU A 10 14.80 18.49 10.54
N PHE A 11 14.72 17.93 11.76
CA PHE A 11 13.54 17.23 12.24
C PHE A 11 13.03 17.88 13.52
N ILE A 12 11.71 18.06 13.58
CA ILE A 12 10.97 18.30 14.81
C ILE A 12 10.10 17.06 15.07
N LEU A 13 10.01 16.64 16.33
CA LEU A 13 9.26 15.45 16.72
C LEU A 13 8.07 15.85 17.60
N ALA A 14 6.86 15.60 17.11
CA ALA A 14 5.64 15.67 17.90
C ALA A 14 5.19 14.25 18.24
N ILE A 15 4.98 13.98 19.53
CA ILE A 15 4.44 12.70 20.01
C ILE A 15 2.99 12.98 20.42
N THR A 16 2.06 12.46 19.63
CA THR A 16 0.62 12.65 19.84
C THR A 16 -0.04 11.43 20.46
N GLU A 17 0.49 10.23 20.21
CA GLU A 17 -0.14 8.99 20.69
C GLU A 17 0.31 8.63 22.11
N VAL A 18 -0.63 8.05 22.85
CA VAL A 18 -0.38 7.47 24.17
C VAL A 18 -0.86 6.02 24.19
N SER A 19 -0.43 5.23 25.17
CA SER A 19 -0.74 3.79 25.20
C SER A 19 -2.24 3.43 25.23
N SER A 20 -3.12 4.39 25.53
CA SER A 20 -4.57 4.16 25.70
C SER A 20 -5.43 4.57 24.49
N GLU A 21 -4.83 4.88 23.34
CA GLU A 21 -5.50 5.27 22.07
C GLU A 21 -6.79 6.11 22.21
N PRO A 22 -6.80 7.21 23.00
CA PRO A 22 -8.01 8.00 23.21
C PRO A 22 -8.39 8.77 21.93
N PHE A 23 -9.69 9.03 21.75
CA PHE A 23 -10.20 9.90 20.67
C PHE A 23 -9.51 11.27 20.58
N LYS A 24 -8.96 11.74 21.71
CA LYS A 24 -8.20 13.00 21.80
C LYS A 24 -6.92 13.02 20.95
N GLU A 25 -6.42 11.88 20.51
CA GLU A 25 -5.25 11.80 19.61
C GLU A 25 -5.42 12.60 18.32
N GLU A 26 -6.65 12.70 17.78
CA GLU A 26 -6.89 13.55 16.61
C GLU A 26 -6.75 15.04 16.93
N GLU A 27 -7.17 15.48 18.12
CA GLU A 27 -6.96 16.86 18.59
C GLU A 27 -5.47 17.15 18.78
N TRP A 28 -4.74 16.18 19.34
CA TRP A 28 -3.29 16.29 19.50
C TRP A 28 -2.56 16.30 18.15
N TRP A 29 -3.03 15.53 17.16
CA TRP A 29 -2.52 15.58 15.80
C TRP A 29 -2.72 16.95 15.16
N LEU A 30 -3.93 17.52 15.29
CA LEU A 30 -4.21 18.88 14.85
C LEU A 30 -3.27 19.90 15.52
N ALA A 31 -3.14 19.85 16.85
CA ALA A 31 -2.27 20.75 17.59
C ALA A 31 -0.79 20.58 17.20
N ALA A 32 -0.35 19.34 16.92
CA ALA A 32 0.99 19.06 16.42
C ALA A 32 1.22 19.64 15.02
N ALA A 33 0.24 19.57 14.12
CA ALA A 33 0.32 20.17 12.80
C ALA A 33 0.40 21.70 12.87
N GLU A 34 -0.38 22.34 13.75
CA GLU A 34 -0.29 23.78 14.02
C GLU A 34 1.06 24.17 14.61
N TRP A 35 1.58 23.38 15.54
CA TRP A 35 2.91 23.57 16.11
C TRP A 35 4.01 23.41 15.05
N ALA A 36 3.87 22.44 14.13
CA ALA A 36 4.81 22.24 13.04
C ALA A 36 4.84 23.45 12.08
N ASP A 37 3.67 23.99 11.71
CA ASP A 37 3.55 25.23 10.91
C ASP A 37 4.26 26.40 11.60
N LYS A 38 4.02 26.59 12.90
CA LYS A 38 4.66 27.64 13.70
C LYS A 38 6.19 27.54 13.74
N ASN A 39 6.73 26.32 13.64
CA ASN A 39 8.17 26.07 13.61
C ASN A 39 8.76 26.03 12.18
N GLY A 40 7.95 26.31 11.15
CA GLY A 40 8.41 26.40 9.76
C GLY A 40 8.61 25.04 9.09
N ALA A 41 7.92 24.00 9.56
CA ALA A 41 7.96 22.70 8.90
C ALA A 41 7.43 22.80 7.46
N GLN A 42 8.13 22.17 6.52
CA GLN A 42 7.75 22.10 5.11
C GLN A 42 7.06 20.78 4.76
N LEU A 43 7.36 19.74 5.55
CA LEU A 43 6.87 18.38 5.40
C LEU A 43 6.34 17.88 6.74
N ILE A 44 5.24 17.14 6.70
CA ILE A 44 4.79 16.29 7.80
C ILE A 44 4.89 14.84 7.33
N SER A 45 5.63 14.02 8.06
CA SER A 45 5.59 12.56 7.92
C SER A 45 4.73 12.00 9.04
N SER A 46 3.59 11.42 8.70
CA SER A 46 2.66 10.86 9.68
C SER A 46 2.39 9.39 9.38
N SER A 47 2.61 8.55 10.38
CA SER A 47 2.36 7.11 10.31
C SER A 47 1.13 6.72 11.15
N LEU A 48 0.19 7.65 11.26
CA LEU A 48 -1.05 7.53 12.04
C LEU A 48 -2.23 7.32 11.11
N GLY A 49 -3.20 6.54 11.59
CA GLY A 49 -4.40 6.17 10.85
C GLY A 49 -5.55 5.96 11.82
N TYR A 50 -6.68 6.60 11.55
CA TYR A 50 -7.88 6.53 12.38
C TYR A 50 -8.99 5.89 11.55
N THR A 51 -9.38 4.68 11.96
CA THR A 51 -10.21 3.76 11.18
C THR A 51 -11.35 3.21 12.05
N TYR A 52 -11.45 1.88 12.15
CA TYR A 52 -12.42 1.17 12.97
C TYR A 52 -12.33 1.64 14.44
N HIS A 53 -13.47 1.68 15.11
CA HIS A 53 -13.73 2.32 16.43
C HIS A 53 -13.83 3.86 16.45
N ARG A 54 -13.42 4.58 15.40
CA ARG A 54 -13.58 6.05 15.34
C ARG A 54 -14.51 6.52 14.22
N TYR A 55 -14.45 5.85 13.09
CA TYR A 55 -15.19 6.20 11.89
C TYR A 55 -15.85 4.98 11.26
N PHE A 56 -16.71 5.23 10.28
CA PHE A 56 -17.18 4.24 9.32
C PHE A 56 -16.44 4.40 7.99
N PRO A 57 -16.35 3.35 7.13
CA PRO A 57 -15.77 3.50 5.80
C PRO A 57 -16.41 4.61 4.97
N GLN A 58 -17.69 4.92 5.22
CA GLN A 58 -18.43 6.00 4.57
C GLN A 58 -17.95 7.40 4.95
N ASP A 59 -17.21 7.53 6.06
CA ASP A 59 -16.63 8.79 6.51
C ASP A 59 -15.26 9.07 5.86
N MET A 60 -14.70 8.11 5.08
CA MET A 60 -13.41 8.25 4.39
C MET A 60 -13.55 9.09 3.11
N ASP A 61 -14.10 10.30 3.27
CA ASP A 61 -14.38 11.29 2.22
C ASP A 61 -13.40 12.47 2.25
N GLY A 62 -12.37 12.39 3.09
CA GLY A 62 -11.34 13.41 3.27
C GLY A 62 -11.81 14.68 3.98
N LYS A 63 -13.05 14.72 4.45
CA LYS A 63 -13.72 15.94 4.95
C LYS A 63 -14.46 15.73 6.26
N THR A 64 -14.86 14.50 6.58
CA THR A 64 -15.68 14.19 7.76
C THR A 64 -14.81 14.15 9.02
N SER A 65 -13.69 13.43 9.00
CA SER A 65 -12.82 13.30 10.17
C SER A 65 -12.14 14.62 10.55
N LEU A 66 -11.88 14.80 11.85
CA LEU A 66 -11.16 15.98 12.35
C LEU A 66 -9.74 16.02 11.76
N VAL A 67 -9.05 14.90 11.77
CA VAL A 67 -7.68 14.77 11.30
C VAL A 67 -7.53 15.00 9.79
N SER A 68 -8.47 14.55 8.94
CA SER A 68 -8.41 14.82 7.48
C SER A 68 -8.60 16.30 7.18
N ARG A 69 -9.50 16.98 7.91
CA ARG A 69 -9.67 18.44 7.84
C ARG A 69 -8.41 19.18 8.30
N ALA A 70 -7.79 18.72 9.39
CA ALA A 70 -6.53 19.27 9.90
C ALA A 70 -5.40 19.12 8.87
N ALA A 71 -5.29 17.96 8.24
CA ALA A 71 -4.27 17.68 7.24
C ALA A 71 -4.46 18.54 5.97
N ASN A 72 -5.70 18.70 5.50
CA ASN A 72 -6.03 19.62 4.41
C ASN A 72 -5.69 21.07 4.76
N MET A 73 -5.90 21.48 6.02
CA MET A 73 -5.53 22.81 6.48
C MET A 73 -4.01 23.01 6.51
N ALA A 74 -3.23 22.04 7.00
CA ALA A 74 -1.78 22.07 6.92
C ALA A 74 -1.29 22.15 5.46
N ALA A 75 -1.92 21.40 4.55
CA ALA A 75 -1.64 21.50 3.12
C ALA A 75 -1.94 22.89 2.55
N SER A 76 -3.06 23.51 2.94
CA SER A 76 -3.40 24.87 2.50
C SER A 76 -2.40 25.94 2.99
N LYS A 77 -1.65 25.65 4.05
CA LYS A 77 -0.59 26.53 4.60
C LYS A 77 0.76 26.37 3.91
N GLY A 78 0.89 25.40 3.01
CA GLY A 78 2.12 25.15 2.26
C GLY A 78 2.97 24.00 2.80
N ILE A 79 2.46 23.23 3.76
CA ILE A 79 3.11 22.00 4.23
C ILE A 79 2.69 20.84 3.32
N LEU A 80 3.62 20.01 2.85
CA LEU A 80 3.23 18.75 2.19
C LEU A 80 3.09 17.66 3.26
N VAL A 81 1.86 17.19 3.47
CA VAL A 81 1.55 16.12 4.42
C VAL A 81 1.70 14.78 3.69
N VAL A 82 2.60 13.93 4.17
CA VAL A 82 2.82 12.56 3.70
C VAL A 82 2.32 11.60 4.78
N ASN A 83 1.31 10.78 4.46
CA ASN A 83 0.69 9.88 5.43
C ASN A 83 0.72 8.43 4.96
N ALA A 84 0.89 7.50 5.89
CA ALA A 84 0.69 6.07 5.64
C ALA A 84 -0.76 5.79 5.22
N ALA A 85 -0.99 4.89 4.26
CA ALA A 85 -2.35 4.58 3.80
C ALA A 85 -3.20 3.81 4.84
N GLY A 86 -2.55 3.11 5.77
CA GLY A 86 -3.20 2.18 6.71
C GLY A 86 -2.73 0.74 6.52
N ASN A 87 -2.98 -0.11 7.51
CA ASN A 87 -2.57 -1.52 7.53
C ASN A 87 -3.77 -2.48 7.61
N GLU A 88 -4.95 -2.03 7.22
CA GLU A 88 -6.20 -2.75 7.39
C GLU A 88 -6.65 -3.47 6.10
N GLY A 89 -5.85 -3.44 5.03
CA GLY A 89 -6.20 -3.99 3.71
C GLY A 89 -6.54 -5.49 3.68
N SER A 90 -6.08 -6.26 4.68
CA SER A 90 -6.42 -7.67 4.86
C SER A 90 -7.50 -7.92 5.92
N THR A 91 -8.09 -6.88 6.50
CA THR A 91 -9.15 -7.00 7.51
C THR A 91 -10.51 -7.10 6.82
N GLU A 92 -11.45 -7.84 7.40
CA GLU A 92 -12.79 -7.98 6.82
C GLU A 92 -13.60 -6.69 6.94
N ASN A 93 -13.45 -5.96 8.04
CA ASN A 93 -14.29 -4.83 8.40
C ASN A 93 -13.79 -3.47 7.88
N TRP A 94 -12.51 -3.37 7.50
CA TRP A 94 -11.91 -2.09 7.09
C TRP A 94 -10.82 -2.28 6.04
N LYS A 95 -11.17 -2.46 4.76
CA LYS A 95 -10.14 -2.70 3.70
C LYS A 95 -9.55 -1.42 3.09
N VAL A 96 -10.20 -0.29 3.36
CA VAL A 96 -9.97 0.97 2.65
C VAL A 96 -9.01 1.89 3.39
N ILE A 97 -8.47 2.87 2.68
CA ILE A 97 -7.60 3.93 3.22
C ILE A 97 -8.26 4.64 4.42
N GLY A 98 -7.45 4.90 5.46
CA GLY A 98 -7.90 5.57 6.69
C GLY A 98 -7.68 7.09 6.69
N ALA A 99 -8.22 7.76 7.72
CA ALA A 99 -7.96 9.18 7.95
C ALA A 99 -6.60 9.38 8.66
N PRO A 100 -5.77 10.37 8.28
CA PRO A 100 -6.01 11.43 7.31
C PRO A 100 -5.58 11.12 5.86
N ALA A 101 -5.19 9.89 5.56
CA ALA A 101 -4.66 9.52 4.24
C ALA A 101 -5.72 9.60 3.12
N ASP A 102 -7.00 9.50 3.48
CA ASP A 102 -8.17 9.73 2.65
C ASP A 102 -8.31 11.19 2.18
N ALA A 103 -7.65 12.16 2.80
CA ALA A 103 -7.74 13.58 2.45
C ALA A 103 -7.15 13.88 1.06
N ASP A 104 -7.77 14.79 0.30
CA ASP A 104 -7.38 15.04 -1.11
C ASP A 104 -5.98 15.63 -1.24
N SER A 105 -5.59 16.46 -0.28
CA SER A 105 -4.35 17.24 -0.28
C SER A 105 -3.21 16.53 0.48
N VAL A 106 -3.44 15.32 0.97
CA VAL A 106 -2.44 14.47 1.64
C VAL A 106 -1.82 13.51 0.64
N LEU A 107 -0.49 13.44 0.59
CA LEU A 107 0.23 12.41 -0.17
C LEU A 107 0.16 11.09 0.60
N SER A 108 -0.81 10.24 0.27
CA SER A 108 -0.93 8.94 0.92
C SER A 108 -0.04 7.88 0.29
N VAL A 109 0.56 7.05 1.13
CA VAL A 109 1.59 6.09 0.73
C VAL A 109 1.18 4.67 1.08
N GLY A 110 0.98 3.84 0.05
CA GLY A 110 0.77 2.40 0.18
C GLY A 110 2.07 1.62 0.41
N GLY A 111 1.93 0.37 0.83
CA GLY A 111 3.06 -0.53 1.10
C GLY A 111 3.22 -1.57 0.00
N ILE A 112 4.46 -1.76 -0.46
CA ILE A 112 4.84 -2.85 -1.38
C ILE A 112 5.94 -3.74 -0.78
N ASP A 113 6.02 -4.98 -1.24
CA ASP A 113 7.18 -5.84 -1.01
C ASP A 113 8.30 -5.40 -1.97
N PRO A 114 9.44 -4.90 -1.45
CA PRO A 114 10.53 -4.44 -2.31
C PRO A 114 11.16 -5.55 -3.16
N ALA A 115 10.93 -6.83 -2.84
CA ALA A 115 11.47 -7.95 -3.61
C ALA A 115 10.78 -8.15 -4.96
N ASN A 116 9.50 -7.80 -5.07
CA ASN A 116 8.69 -8.06 -6.27
C ASN A 116 7.86 -6.86 -6.75
N GLY A 117 7.79 -5.78 -5.97
CA GLY A 117 7.04 -4.57 -6.30
C GLY A 117 5.52 -4.65 -6.09
N ILE A 118 5.01 -5.76 -5.56
CA ILE A 118 3.59 -5.99 -5.33
C ILE A 118 3.17 -5.41 -3.99
N LYS A 119 1.97 -4.84 -3.94
CA LYS A 119 1.30 -4.43 -2.70
C LYS A 119 1.34 -5.55 -1.66
N VAL A 120 1.77 -5.23 -0.44
CA VAL A 120 1.66 -6.16 0.71
C VAL A 120 0.22 -6.28 1.17
N ASP A 121 -0.21 -7.47 1.60
CA ASP A 121 -1.62 -7.76 1.90
C ASP A 121 -2.27 -6.78 2.86
N PHE A 122 -1.57 -6.42 3.93
CA PHE A 122 -2.08 -5.47 4.94
C PHE A 122 -2.24 -4.04 4.42
N SER A 123 -1.56 -3.61 3.36
CA SER A 123 -1.66 -2.21 2.90
C SER A 123 -3.11 -1.87 2.55
N SER A 124 -3.66 -0.82 3.14
CA SER A 124 -5.03 -0.39 2.83
C SER A 124 -5.16 0.07 1.37
N LEU A 125 -6.34 -0.13 0.80
CA LEU A 125 -6.66 0.10 -0.62
C LEU A 125 -7.46 1.40 -0.81
N GLY A 126 -7.40 1.99 -1.99
CA GLY A 126 -8.48 2.89 -2.43
C GLY A 126 -9.61 2.14 -3.16
N PRO A 127 -10.51 2.88 -3.83
CA PRO A 127 -10.67 4.33 -3.75
C PRO A 127 -11.10 4.79 -2.35
N THR A 128 -11.12 6.11 -2.13
CA THR A 128 -11.94 6.68 -1.05
C THR A 128 -13.42 6.43 -1.33
N VAL A 129 -14.30 6.64 -0.34
CA VAL A 129 -15.75 6.41 -0.51
C VAL A 129 -16.35 7.23 -1.66
N ASP A 130 -15.81 8.43 -1.91
CA ASP A 130 -16.22 9.34 -2.98
C ASP A 130 -15.46 9.12 -4.30
N GLY A 131 -14.71 8.02 -4.43
CA GLY A 131 -14.10 7.58 -5.68
C GLY A 131 -12.75 8.24 -6.02
N ARG A 132 -12.07 8.90 -5.08
CA ARG A 132 -10.77 9.52 -5.35
C ARG A 132 -9.66 8.47 -5.46
N MET A 133 -8.68 8.78 -6.31
CA MET A 133 -7.49 7.97 -6.57
C MET A 133 -6.56 7.98 -5.35
N LYS A 134 -6.58 6.88 -4.60
CA LYS A 134 -5.77 6.63 -3.40
C LYS A 134 -5.32 5.15 -3.34
N PRO A 135 -4.17 4.80 -2.70
CA PRO A 135 -3.13 5.73 -2.26
C PRO A 135 -2.55 6.50 -3.45
N ASN A 136 -1.84 7.61 -3.20
CA ASN A 136 -1.26 8.40 -4.29
C ASN A 136 -0.06 7.68 -4.92
N VAL A 137 0.81 7.15 -4.07
CA VAL A 137 2.02 6.40 -4.44
C VAL A 137 2.22 5.24 -3.48
N SER A 138 3.18 4.38 -3.76
CA SER A 138 3.58 3.29 -2.85
C SER A 138 5.08 3.27 -2.64
N ASN A 139 5.51 2.68 -1.53
CA ASN A 139 6.93 2.48 -1.25
C ASN A 139 7.12 1.21 -0.41
N ALA A 140 8.36 0.82 -0.13
CA ALA A 140 8.68 -0.40 0.61
C ALA A 140 7.93 -0.42 1.96
N GLY A 141 6.96 -1.32 2.06
CA GLY A 141 6.19 -1.61 3.27
C GLY A 141 6.84 -2.69 4.13
N VAL A 142 7.88 -3.36 3.63
CA VAL A 142 8.74 -4.28 4.38
C VAL A 142 10.17 -3.75 4.31
N VAL A 143 10.76 -3.48 5.47
CA VAL A 143 12.03 -2.74 5.56
C VAL A 143 12.94 -3.30 6.64
N ALA A 144 14.23 -3.00 6.55
CA ALA A 144 15.15 -3.03 7.68
C ALA A 144 15.17 -1.64 8.32
N ALA A 145 14.65 -1.52 9.54
CA ALA A 145 14.53 -0.24 10.24
C ALA A 145 15.39 -0.22 11.52
N ALA A 146 15.79 0.99 11.93
CA ALA A 146 16.43 1.19 13.22
C ALA A 146 15.47 0.82 14.35
N ALA A 147 15.98 0.03 15.29
CA ALA A 147 15.30 -0.39 16.51
C ALA A 147 15.99 0.24 17.73
N LYS A 148 15.41 0.02 18.92
CA LYS A 148 16.01 0.46 20.20
C LYS A 148 17.45 -0.07 20.34
N ASN A 149 18.28 0.69 21.05
CA ASN A 149 19.66 0.33 21.38
C ASN A 149 20.58 0.16 20.14
N GLY A 150 20.31 0.91 19.07
CA GLY A 150 21.17 0.93 17.87
C GLY A 150 21.10 -0.35 17.03
N LYS A 151 20.13 -1.22 17.30
CA LYS A 151 19.89 -2.43 16.50
C LYS A 151 19.16 -2.07 15.20
N VAL A 152 19.22 -2.99 14.24
CA VAL A 152 18.40 -2.95 13.04
C VAL A 152 17.56 -4.21 13.02
N SER A 153 16.27 -4.09 12.73
CA SER A 153 15.35 -5.21 12.64
C SER A 153 14.52 -5.14 11.37
N ARG A 154 14.20 -6.30 10.81
CA ARG A 154 13.20 -6.41 9.75
C ARG A 154 11.82 -6.16 10.36
N THR A 155 11.04 -5.29 9.73
CA THR A 155 9.71 -4.89 10.18
C THR A 155 8.85 -4.51 8.98
N GLN A 156 7.56 -4.33 9.19
CA GLN A 156 6.59 -4.07 8.13
C GLN A 156 5.49 -3.11 8.56
N GLY A 157 4.92 -2.39 7.60
CA GLY A 157 3.84 -1.43 7.76
C GLY A 157 3.92 -0.32 6.73
N THR A 158 2.77 0.22 6.30
CA THR A 158 2.72 1.46 5.49
C THR A 158 3.33 2.64 6.26
N SER A 159 3.37 2.54 7.59
CA SER A 159 4.12 3.38 8.53
C SER A 159 5.62 3.50 8.23
N PHE A 160 6.22 2.56 7.50
CA PHE A 160 7.61 2.64 7.02
C PHE A 160 7.72 3.16 5.58
N ALA A 161 6.72 2.87 4.74
CA ALA A 161 6.65 3.39 3.38
C ALA A 161 6.50 4.92 3.35
N ALA A 162 5.70 5.47 4.28
CA ALA A 162 5.48 6.91 4.41
C ALA A 162 6.78 7.70 4.68
N PRO A 163 7.58 7.44 5.72
CA PRO A 163 8.82 8.18 5.98
C PRO A 163 9.90 7.99 4.90
N LEU A 164 9.96 6.83 4.24
CA LEU A 164 10.82 6.64 3.06
C LEU A 164 10.41 7.61 1.94
N THR A 165 9.11 7.71 1.69
CA THR A 165 8.58 8.65 0.70
C THR A 165 8.82 10.10 1.14
N THR A 166 8.59 10.46 2.40
CA THR A 166 8.88 11.80 2.94
C THR A 166 10.35 12.18 2.72
N GLY A 167 11.30 11.29 3.00
CA GLY A 167 12.71 11.54 2.75
C GLY A 167 13.03 11.72 1.27
N PHE A 168 12.38 10.97 0.38
CA PHE A 168 12.47 11.19 -1.07
C PHE A 168 11.92 12.57 -1.47
N VAL A 169 10.74 12.95 -0.95
CA VAL A 169 10.13 14.27 -1.18
C VAL A 169 11.06 15.40 -0.73
N ALA A 170 11.70 15.28 0.44
CA ALA A 170 12.66 16.28 0.92
C ALA A 170 13.82 16.48 -0.05
N CYS A 171 14.37 15.39 -0.61
CA CYS A 171 15.41 15.46 -1.63
C CYS A 171 14.90 16.10 -2.93
N ALA A 172 13.66 15.79 -3.35
CA ALA A 172 13.04 16.40 -4.53
C ALA A 172 12.79 17.91 -4.34
N MET A 173 12.39 18.34 -3.14
CA MET A 173 12.24 19.76 -2.78
C MET A 173 13.58 20.51 -2.79
N GLU A 174 14.67 19.85 -2.35
CA GLU A 174 16.02 20.41 -2.46
C GLU A 174 16.46 20.54 -3.93
N ALA A 175 16.16 19.54 -4.76
CA ALA A 175 16.52 19.54 -6.17
C ALA A 175 15.72 20.57 -7.00
N LEU A 176 14.48 20.88 -6.60
CA LEU A 176 13.57 21.80 -7.29
C LEU A 176 13.12 22.94 -6.38
N PRO A 177 14.02 23.86 -5.99
CA PRO A 177 13.67 24.96 -5.11
C PRO A 177 12.64 25.89 -5.76
N GLY A 178 11.68 26.35 -4.96
CA GLY A 178 10.63 27.28 -5.40
C GLY A 178 9.33 26.64 -5.89
N LYS A 179 9.24 25.30 -5.89
CA LYS A 179 7.98 24.59 -6.06
C LYS A 179 7.10 24.73 -4.81
N THR A 180 5.80 24.91 -5.02
CA THR A 180 4.81 24.81 -3.94
C THR A 180 4.66 23.36 -3.49
N ASN A 181 4.08 23.14 -2.31
CA ASN A 181 3.79 21.81 -1.80
C ASN A 181 2.89 21.00 -2.76
N MET A 182 1.87 21.63 -3.35
CA MET A 182 0.96 20.93 -4.28
C MET A 182 1.57 20.71 -5.66
N GLU A 183 2.44 21.59 -6.14
CA GLU A 183 3.25 21.28 -7.34
C GLU A 183 4.19 20.10 -7.07
N MET A 184 4.80 20.03 -5.87
CA MET A 184 5.64 18.90 -5.49
C MET A 184 4.82 17.62 -5.35
N PHE A 185 3.62 17.67 -4.76
CA PHE A 185 2.68 16.54 -4.70
C PHE A 185 2.40 15.95 -6.09
N GLU A 186 2.14 16.78 -7.10
CA GLU A 186 1.94 16.34 -8.48
C GLU A 186 3.20 15.75 -9.09
N LEU A 187 4.36 16.40 -8.91
CA LEU A 187 5.64 15.91 -9.43
C LEU A 187 6.04 14.56 -8.83
N ILE A 188 5.75 14.32 -7.56
CA ILE A 188 6.03 13.04 -6.90
C ILE A 188 5.17 11.93 -7.51
N GLN A 189 3.89 12.17 -7.75
CA GLN A 189 3.02 11.22 -8.45
C GLN A 189 3.49 10.96 -9.89
N GLN A 190 3.88 12.01 -10.62
CA GLN A 190 4.41 11.90 -11.99
C GLN A 190 5.75 11.15 -12.06
N SER A 191 6.56 11.25 -11.00
CA SER A 191 7.84 10.56 -10.92
C SER A 191 7.72 9.07 -10.64
N ALA A 192 6.53 8.57 -10.30
CA ALA A 192 6.34 7.20 -9.89
C ALA A 192 6.31 6.25 -11.10
N HIS A 193 6.89 5.06 -10.93
CA HIS A 193 7.20 4.18 -12.06
C HIS A 193 5.97 3.63 -12.80
N LEU A 194 4.77 3.67 -12.23
CA LEU A 194 3.55 3.29 -12.95
C LEU A 194 2.93 4.48 -13.69
N TYR A 195 3.31 5.72 -13.41
CA TYR A 195 2.72 6.89 -14.06
C TYR A 195 2.84 6.83 -15.60
N PRO A 196 1.77 7.15 -16.38
CA PRO A 196 0.47 7.68 -15.97
C PRO A 196 -0.57 6.62 -15.59
N TYR A 197 -0.21 5.33 -15.61
CA TYR A 197 -1.06 4.27 -15.10
C TYR A 197 -1.24 4.39 -13.58
N PHE A 198 -2.45 4.05 -13.12
CA PHE A 198 -2.85 4.13 -11.73
C PHE A 198 -3.68 2.90 -11.38
N ASP A 199 -3.46 2.36 -10.19
CA ASP A 199 -4.37 1.40 -9.56
C ASP A 199 -4.55 1.70 -8.06
N TYR A 200 -5.64 1.18 -7.48
CA TYR A 200 -5.99 1.44 -6.08
C TYR A 200 -5.15 0.66 -5.05
N ALA A 201 -4.20 -0.16 -5.50
CA ALA A 201 -3.29 -0.92 -4.66
C ALA A 201 -1.90 -0.28 -4.55
N HIS A 202 -1.39 0.26 -5.66
CA HIS A 202 -0.05 0.81 -5.79
C HIS A 202 -0.04 2.34 -5.96
N GLY A 203 -1.20 2.95 -6.21
CA GLY A 203 -1.28 4.33 -6.66
C GLY A 203 -0.61 4.48 -8.03
N TYR A 204 0.20 5.53 -8.20
CA TYR A 204 1.11 5.67 -9.34
C TYR A 204 2.41 4.84 -9.19
N GLY A 205 2.50 3.99 -8.17
CA GLY A 205 3.67 3.17 -7.87
C GLY A 205 4.71 3.91 -7.03
N MET A 206 5.95 3.43 -7.11
CA MET A 206 7.10 3.95 -6.37
C MET A 206 7.79 5.11 -7.10
N PRO A 207 7.92 6.31 -6.48
CA PRO A 207 8.65 7.46 -7.01
C PRO A 207 10.09 7.12 -7.43
N GLN A 208 10.51 7.63 -8.58
CA GLN A 208 11.83 7.38 -9.16
C GLN A 208 12.69 8.65 -9.17
N ALA A 209 13.91 8.55 -8.64
CA ALA A 209 14.85 9.69 -8.60
C ALA A 209 15.32 10.12 -10.00
N SER A 210 15.23 9.22 -10.98
CA SER A 210 15.62 9.48 -12.37
C SER A 210 14.81 10.62 -13.01
N PHE A 211 13.55 10.79 -12.58
CA PHE A 211 12.66 11.86 -13.00
C PHE A 211 13.19 13.26 -12.65
N PHE A 212 13.68 13.43 -11.42
CA PHE A 212 14.20 14.70 -10.94
C PHE A 212 15.63 14.98 -11.41
N THR A 213 16.40 13.93 -11.71
CA THR A 213 17.79 14.04 -12.16
C THR A 213 17.92 14.11 -13.69
N GLY A 214 16.82 13.93 -14.43
CA GLY A 214 16.82 13.90 -15.90
C GLY A 214 17.55 12.67 -16.46
N THR A 215 17.58 11.57 -15.71
CA THR A 215 18.23 10.31 -16.10
C THR A 215 17.22 9.22 -16.47
N ASP A 216 15.93 9.57 -16.60
CA ASP A 216 14.90 8.65 -17.08
C ASP A 216 15.29 8.05 -18.41
N LYS A 217 15.25 6.73 -18.47
CA LYS A 217 15.28 6.02 -19.73
C LYS A 217 13.89 6.06 -20.32
N VAL A 218 13.79 6.34 -21.62
CA VAL A 218 12.54 6.11 -22.35
C VAL A 218 12.24 4.60 -22.24
N PRO A 219 11.07 4.20 -21.73
CA PRO A 219 10.71 2.79 -21.67
C PRO A 219 10.79 2.17 -23.06
N GLU A 220 11.59 1.11 -23.20
CA GLU A 220 11.62 0.35 -24.45
C GLU A 220 10.31 -0.45 -24.58
N PHE A 221 9.83 -0.66 -25.82
CA PHE A 221 8.66 -1.48 -26.05
C PHE A 221 8.91 -2.88 -25.49
N PRO A 222 8.10 -3.37 -24.53
CA PRO A 222 8.49 -4.54 -23.74
C PRO A 222 8.05 -5.86 -24.39
N GLY A 223 7.62 -5.82 -25.66
CA GLY A 223 7.13 -6.98 -26.38
C GLY A 223 5.79 -7.49 -25.87
N ILE A 224 4.90 -6.59 -25.44
CA ILE A 224 3.52 -6.92 -25.05
C ILE A 224 2.58 -6.09 -25.92
N ARG A 225 1.51 -6.71 -26.42
CA ARG A 225 0.51 -6.07 -27.30
C ARG A 225 -0.89 -6.63 -27.09
N PHE A 226 -1.89 -5.86 -27.50
CA PHE A 226 -3.26 -6.36 -27.69
C PHE A 226 -3.38 -7.21 -28.96
N LEU A 227 -4.25 -8.22 -28.93
CA LEU A 227 -4.64 -9.05 -30.07
C LEU A 227 -6.13 -9.35 -29.98
N GLU A 228 -6.92 -8.97 -31.00
CA GLU A 228 -8.31 -9.39 -31.14
C GLU A 228 -8.40 -10.64 -32.00
N GLU A 229 -9.00 -11.71 -31.48
CA GLU A 229 -9.08 -13.00 -32.15
C GLU A 229 -10.23 -13.86 -31.61
N ASP A 230 -10.96 -14.54 -32.51
CA ASP A 230 -12.03 -15.49 -32.16
C ASP A 230 -13.09 -14.98 -31.18
N GLY A 231 -13.38 -13.67 -31.20
CA GLY A 231 -14.33 -13.05 -30.26
C GLY A 231 -13.72 -12.67 -28.91
N TYR A 232 -12.40 -12.78 -28.74
CA TYR A 232 -11.68 -12.42 -27.53
C TYR A 232 -10.71 -11.26 -27.78
N LEU A 233 -10.51 -10.43 -26.75
CA LEU A 233 -9.37 -9.54 -26.64
C LEU A 233 -8.32 -10.20 -25.76
N LYS A 234 -7.14 -10.42 -26.33
CA LYS A 234 -5.98 -10.99 -25.65
C LYS A 234 -4.92 -9.93 -25.40
N ILE A 235 -4.21 -10.04 -24.28
CA ILE A 235 -2.92 -9.38 -24.05
C ILE A 235 -1.85 -10.45 -24.14
N VAL A 236 -0.93 -10.30 -25.08
CA VAL A 236 0.05 -11.33 -25.44
C VAL A 236 1.46 -10.78 -25.51
N THR A 237 2.44 -11.65 -25.33
CA THR A 237 3.85 -11.33 -25.60
C THR A 237 4.14 -11.40 -27.11
N ASP A 238 5.25 -10.84 -27.54
CA ASP A 238 5.73 -10.96 -28.94
C ASP A 238 6.13 -12.40 -29.31
N GLN A 239 6.30 -13.30 -28.33
CA GLN A 239 6.57 -14.71 -28.56
C GLN A 239 5.29 -15.53 -28.78
N TYR A 240 4.11 -14.93 -28.62
CA TYR A 240 2.84 -15.62 -28.85
C TYR A 240 2.68 -16.01 -30.32
N GLU A 241 2.76 -17.32 -30.57
CA GLU A 241 2.44 -17.96 -31.84
C GLU A 241 0.98 -18.41 -31.83
N HIS A 242 0.27 -18.12 -32.92
CA HIS A 242 -1.13 -18.45 -33.05
C HIS A 242 -1.34 -19.97 -33.16
N SER A 243 -2.41 -20.51 -32.58
CA SER A 243 -2.64 -21.97 -32.55
C SER A 243 -2.82 -22.61 -33.92
N GLU A 244 -3.22 -21.85 -34.95
CA GLU A 244 -3.22 -22.38 -36.33
C GLU A 244 -1.80 -22.52 -36.91
N ASP A 245 -0.83 -21.72 -36.46
CA ASP A 245 0.56 -21.77 -36.92
C ASP A 245 1.34 -22.96 -36.31
N LEU A 246 0.95 -23.43 -35.12
CA LEU A 246 1.53 -24.60 -34.46
C LEU A 246 1.11 -25.95 -35.07
N SER A 247 0.21 -25.94 -36.05
CA SER A 247 -0.29 -27.16 -36.69
C SER A 247 0.68 -27.78 -37.71
N ASP A 248 1.73 -27.05 -38.13
CA ASP A 248 2.71 -27.51 -39.12
C ASP A 248 3.97 -28.17 -38.50
N ASP A 249 4.21 -28.04 -37.19
CA ASP A 249 5.44 -28.51 -36.53
C ASP A 249 5.26 -29.64 -35.49
N LEU A 250 4.12 -30.32 -35.47
CA LEU A 250 3.98 -31.56 -34.69
C LEU A 250 4.71 -32.73 -35.37
N PHE A 251 6.02 -32.80 -35.16
CA PHE A 251 6.82 -33.98 -35.45
C PHE A 251 6.32 -35.17 -34.64
N ILE A 252 5.68 -36.11 -35.33
CA ILE A 252 5.46 -37.48 -34.85
C ILE A 252 6.85 -38.12 -34.68
N GLN A 253 7.28 -38.38 -33.44
CA GLN A 253 8.25 -39.43 -33.18
C GLN A 253 7.50 -40.68 -32.73
N GLU A 254 7.50 -41.67 -33.64
CA GLU A 254 7.07 -43.04 -33.37
C GLU A 254 7.90 -43.65 -32.24
N GLU A 255 7.20 -44.45 -31.42
CA GLU A 255 7.77 -45.32 -30.40
C GLU A 255 8.85 -46.24 -30.98
N ASP A 256 9.98 -46.39 -30.27
CA ASP A 256 10.71 -47.64 -30.26
C ASP A 256 10.89 -48.11 -28.82
N GLN A 257 10.20 -49.21 -28.51
CA GLN A 257 10.35 -49.99 -27.29
C GLN A 257 11.68 -50.75 -27.34
N GLU A 258 12.50 -50.64 -26.29
CA GLU A 258 13.36 -51.75 -25.83
C GLU A 258 13.74 -51.57 -24.36
N ASN A 259 13.43 -52.60 -23.55
CA ASN A 259 13.84 -52.79 -22.15
C ASN A 259 14.74 -54.04 -22.16
N PRO A 260 15.87 -54.14 -21.40
CA PRO A 260 15.77 -54.66 -20.01
C PRO A 260 16.92 -54.28 -19.02
N MET A 261 16.61 -54.33 -17.71
CA MET A 261 17.40 -54.81 -16.55
C MET A 261 18.95 -54.76 -16.57
N GLU A 262 19.57 -54.20 -15.51
CA GLU A 262 20.35 -55.00 -14.52
C GLU A 262 20.86 -54.20 -13.29
N ASP A 263 20.99 -54.99 -12.21
CA ASP A 263 21.43 -54.79 -10.82
C ASP A 263 22.87 -54.26 -10.65
N PHE A 264 23.21 -53.65 -9.50
CA PHE A 264 24.47 -53.90 -8.75
C PHE A 264 24.52 -53.09 -7.43
N THR A 265 24.66 -53.85 -6.34
CA THR A 265 24.96 -53.47 -4.95
C THR A 265 26.44 -53.14 -4.69
N GLU A 266 26.69 -52.41 -3.57
CA GLU A 266 27.82 -52.49 -2.61
C GLU A 266 28.74 -51.25 -2.38
N GLN A 267 28.74 -50.84 -1.10
CA GLN A 267 29.84 -50.44 -0.20
C GLN A 267 30.73 -49.21 -0.51
N GLN A 268 30.81 -48.26 0.43
CA GLN A 268 31.91 -48.17 1.40
C GLN A 268 31.67 -47.10 2.48
N ASN A 269 32.06 -47.45 3.71
CA ASN A 269 32.16 -46.60 4.90
C ASN A 269 33.40 -45.69 4.78
N ASP A 270 33.36 -44.51 5.41
CA ASP A 270 34.56 -43.90 6.00
C ASP A 270 34.23 -43.09 7.26
N ASP A 271 35.09 -43.29 8.26
CA ASP A 271 35.12 -42.78 9.63
C ASP A 271 35.24 -41.24 9.73
N PHE A 272 34.58 -40.63 10.71
CA PHE A 272 35.07 -39.42 11.38
C PHE A 272 34.81 -39.44 12.91
N PRO A 273 35.81 -39.07 13.74
CA PRO A 273 35.69 -39.05 15.20
C PRO A 273 35.10 -37.71 15.72
N PRO A 274 34.56 -37.66 16.95
CA PRO A 274 34.02 -36.43 17.51
C PRO A 274 35.09 -35.66 18.32
N PRO A 275 35.09 -34.31 18.32
CA PRO A 275 35.78 -33.53 19.33
C PRO A 275 34.82 -32.87 20.34
N GLN A 276 34.94 -33.40 21.56
CA GLN A 276 34.97 -32.81 22.91
C GLN A 276 34.57 -31.35 23.18
N ALA A 277 33.88 -31.20 24.31
CA ALA A 277 33.56 -29.98 25.07
C ALA A 277 34.78 -29.38 25.80
N ILE A 278 34.79 -28.06 25.98
CA ILE A 278 35.56 -27.33 27.01
C ILE A 278 34.76 -26.08 27.48
N ASP A 279 34.89 -25.85 28.78
CA ASP A 279 34.27 -24.94 29.76
C ASP A 279 34.53 -23.42 29.70
N GLU A 280 33.62 -22.72 30.40
CA GLU A 280 33.75 -21.56 31.33
C GLU A 280 34.08 -20.11 30.90
N GLU A 281 33.13 -19.23 31.29
CA GLU A 281 33.17 -17.88 31.91
C GLU A 281 34.14 -16.76 31.46
N GLU A 282 33.57 -15.58 31.17
CA GLU A 282 33.90 -14.32 31.89
C GLU A 282 32.86 -13.21 31.63
N GLU A 283 32.31 -12.64 32.72
CA GLU A 283 31.46 -11.46 32.76
C GLU A 283 32.25 -10.16 32.48
N MET A 284 31.64 -9.19 31.80
CA MET A 284 32.06 -7.78 31.87
C MET A 284 30.85 -6.84 31.97
N GLU A 285 30.86 -6.03 33.03
CA GLU A 285 29.89 -5.00 33.37
C GLU A 285 29.81 -3.86 32.33
N ALA A 286 28.60 -3.32 32.15
CA ALA A 286 28.33 -2.11 31.36
C ALA A 286 28.22 -0.86 32.27
N PRO A 287 28.65 0.34 31.82
CA PRO A 287 28.53 1.56 32.60
C PRO A 287 27.13 2.20 32.52
N GLU A 288 26.68 2.74 33.65
CA GLU A 288 25.45 3.53 33.83
C GLU A 288 25.48 4.85 33.03
N PHE A 289 24.36 5.18 32.38
CA PHE A 289 24.09 6.50 31.82
C PHE A 289 23.07 7.25 32.69
N VAL A 290 23.35 8.53 32.90
CA VAL A 290 22.61 9.46 33.76
C VAL A 290 21.47 10.09 32.94
N ASP A 291 20.23 9.92 33.38
CA ASP A 291 19.07 10.65 32.89
C ASP A 291 19.13 12.12 33.36
N GLN A 292 18.94 13.06 32.44
CA GLN A 292 18.59 14.44 32.74
C GLN A 292 17.12 14.66 32.42
N GLU A 293 16.29 14.73 33.46
CA GLU A 293 14.92 15.27 33.37
C GLU A 293 14.98 16.76 33.03
N ILE A 294 14.18 17.18 32.05
CA ILE A 294 13.88 18.59 31.77
C ILE A 294 12.39 18.77 32.05
N ASP A 295 12.09 19.43 33.17
CA ASP A 295 10.77 19.95 33.48
C ASP A 295 10.40 21.07 32.49
N VAL A 296 9.24 20.94 31.85
CA VAL A 296 8.60 22.04 31.12
C VAL A 296 7.32 22.38 31.85
N GLU A 297 7.33 23.52 32.56
CA GLU A 297 6.14 24.15 33.14
C GLU A 297 5.20 24.59 31.99
N ILE A 298 4.01 24.01 31.93
CA ILE A 298 2.89 24.50 31.12
C ILE A 298 1.94 25.22 32.08
N GLU A 299 2.10 26.54 32.19
CA GLU A 299 1.09 27.44 32.76
C GLU A 299 0.66 28.42 31.65
N GLU A 300 -0.65 28.74 31.63
CA GLU A 300 -1.33 29.74 30.79
C GLU A 300 -1.74 29.36 29.36
N VAL A 301 -2.71 28.44 29.20
CA VAL A 301 -3.83 28.62 28.24
C VAL A 301 -5.09 27.94 28.80
N MET A 302 -5.68 28.49 29.86
CA MET A 302 -7.00 28.10 30.38
C MET A 302 -7.73 29.32 30.94
N ASP A 303 -8.10 30.25 30.06
CA ASP A 303 -9.02 31.33 30.40
C ASP A 303 -9.66 31.83 29.10
N GLU A 304 -10.61 31.06 28.53
CA GLU A 304 -11.68 31.58 27.66
C GLU A 304 -12.77 30.55 27.25
N VAL A 305 -12.90 29.40 27.94
CA VAL A 305 -13.98 28.43 27.67
C VAL A 305 -14.73 27.96 28.95
N GLU A 306 -14.74 28.80 29.99
CA GLU A 306 -15.63 28.64 31.15
C GLU A 306 -16.44 29.92 31.39
N SER A 307 -17.33 30.22 30.45
CA SER A 307 -18.52 31.01 30.76
C SER A 307 -19.59 30.73 29.72
N VAL A 308 -20.47 29.78 30.02
CA VAL A 308 -21.94 29.77 29.82
C VAL A 308 -22.37 28.30 29.94
N GLU A 309 -22.40 27.75 31.15
CA GLU A 309 -23.26 26.61 31.52
C GLU A 309 -23.42 26.58 33.05
N THR A 310 -24.19 27.51 33.61
CA THR A 310 -24.92 27.28 34.87
C THR A 310 -26.10 28.24 34.92
N GLU A 311 -27.28 27.80 34.49
CA GLU A 311 -28.55 28.05 35.17
C GLU A 311 -29.67 27.27 34.44
N GLU A 312 -30.59 26.73 35.25
CA GLU A 312 -31.82 26.03 34.87
C GLU A 312 -31.70 24.51 34.58
N ALA A 313 -31.45 23.78 35.67
CA ALA A 313 -32.14 22.52 35.90
C ALA A 313 -33.40 22.77 36.75
N GLU A 314 -34.41 21.91 36.54
CA GLU A 314 -35.67 21.70 37.30
C GLU A 314 -36.97 22.36 36.78
N MET A 315 -37.71 21.62 35.94
CA MET A 315 -39.16 21.41 36.17
C MET A 315 -39.73 20.17 35.45
N GLU A 316 -40.07 19.17 36.26
CA GLU A 316 -41.17 18.18 36.23
C GLU A 316 -41.83 17.68 34.92
N THR A 317 -41.64 16.37 34.69
CA THR A 317 -42.60 15.26 34.46
C THR A 317 -43.71 15.28 33.40
N GLU A 318 -43.71 14.15 32.66
CA GLU A 318 -44.84 13.35 32.13
C GLU A 318 -45.65 13.84 30.92
N ASP A 319 -45.92 12.85 30.06
CA ASP A 319 -46.87 12.79 28.95
C ASP A 319 -46.54 13.57 27.66
N LEU A 320 -46.17 12.84 26.61
CA LEU A 320 -46.96 12.65 25.38
C LEU A 320 -46.12 11.97 24.28
N GLU A 321 -46.16 10.63 24.26
CA GLU A 321 -46.17 9.88 23.01
C GLU A 321 -47.51 10.16 22.29
N GLU A 322 -47.51 10.12 20.96
CA GLU A 322 -48.62 10.44 20.03
C GLU A 322 -48.77 11.92 19.60
N GLU A 323 -48.06 12.31 18.53
CA GLU A 323 -48.60 13.08 17.38
C GLU A 323 -47.47 13.59 16.48
N ALA A 324 -47.12 12.85 15.41
CA ALA A 324 -46.72 13.40 14.10
C ALA A 324 -46.45 12.28 13.08
N ALA A 325 -47.41 11.38 12.91
CA ALA A 325 -47.57 10.61 11.70
C ALA A 325 -48.74 11.22 10.93
N GLN A 326 -48.46 12.11 9.96
CA GLN A 326 -49.35 12.47 8.84
C GLN A 326 -48.69 13.57 8.00
N GLU A 327 -48.08 13.18 6.88
CA GLU A 327 -48.23 13.85 5.58
C GLU A 327 -47.50 13.02 4.50
N GLU A 328 -48.20 12.03 3.95
CA GLU A 328 -47.97 11.50 2.60
C GLU A 328 -48.85 12.28 1.61
N ILE A 329 -48.27 12.75 0.50
CA ILE A 329 -48.97 12.80 -0.79
C ILE A 329 -48.01 12.24 -1.86
N GLU A 330 -48.44 11.11 -2.41
CA GLU A 330 -47.97 10.39 -3.61
C GLU A 330 -47.90 11.28 -4.87
N VAL A 331 -46.96 10.99 -5.79
CA VAL A 331 -47.26 10.68 -7.21
C VAL A 331 -46.13 9.80 -7.80
N LEU A 332 -46.43 8.50 -7.88
CA LEU A 332 -46.27 7.52 -8.99
C LEU A 332 -44.93 7.30 -9.73
N GLU A 333 -44.41 6.09 -9.49
CA GLU A 333 -44.21 4.99 -10.46
C GLU A 333 -43.33 5.23 -11.71
N ASN A 334 -42.16 4.61 -11.69
CA ASN A 334 -41.84 3.54 -12.65
C ASN A 334 -40.82 2.59 -12.03
N GLU A 335 -41.27 1.35 -11.81
CA GLU A 335 -40.45 0.17 -11.57
C GLU A 335 -39.62 -0.14 -12.82
N GLU A 336 -38.33 -0.39 -12.65
CA GLU A 336 -37.63 -1.40 -13.44
C GLU A 336 -36.60 -2.09 -12.53
N GLU A 337 -36.68 -3.42 -12.54
CA GLU A 337 -36.00 -4.43 -11.73
C GLU A 337 -34.51 -4.16 -11.51
N ILE A 338 -34.09 -4.14 -10.24
CA ILE A 338 -32.69 -4.40 -9.86
C ILE A 338 -32.63 -5.90 -9.53
N GLU A 339 -32.18 -6.71 -10.49
CA GLU A 339 -31.64 -8.02 -10.17
C GLU A 339 -30.29 -7.81 -9.47
N GLU A 340 -30.25 -8.15 -8.18
CA GLU A 340 -29.01 -8.32 -7.42
C GLU A 340 -28.19 -9.44 -8.08
N LEU A 341 -27.04 -9.11 -8.67
CA LEU A 341 -26.05 -10.11 -9.05
C LEU A 341 -25.34 -10.60 -7.79
N GLU A 342 -25.73 -11.80 -7.35
CA GLU A 342 -25.00 -12.61 -6.37
C GLU A 342 -23.55 -12.78 -6.83
N MET A 343 -22.61 -12.24 -6.04
CA MET A 343 -21.19 -12.57 -6.17
C MET A 343 -20.94 -13.95 -5.58
N VAL A 344 -20.75 -14.94 -6.44
CA VAL A 344 -20.26 -16.26 -6.06
C VAL A 344 -18.73 -16.23 -6.13
N GLU A 345 -18.08 -16.03 -4.99
CA GLU A 345 -16.67 -16.39 -4.82
C GLU A 345 -16.60 -17.85 -4.32
N GLU A 346 -16.22 -18.79 -5.20
CA GLU A 346 -15.85 -20.15 -4.79
C GLU A 346 -14.46 -20.12 -4.15
N TRP A 347 -14.41 -20.14 -2.83
CA TRP A 347 -13.23 -20.50 -2.05
C TRP A 347 -13.40 -21.96 -1.59
N GLU A 348 -12.54 -22.87 -2.05
CA GLU A 348 -12.45 -24.22 -1.47
C GLU A 348 -11.92 -24.12 -0.03
N THR A 349 -12.80 -24.31 0.94
CA THR A 349 -12.49 -24.41 2.37
C THR A 349 -12.10 -25.84 2.76
N GLU A 350 -10.96 -26.00 3.44
CA GLU A 350 -10.71 -27.13 4.34
C GLU A 350 -10.54 -26.61 5.79
N PRO A 351 -10.87 -27.43 6.82
CA PRO A 351 -11.65 -26.97 7.96
C PRO A 351 -10.84 -26.51 9.18
N ASP A 352 -11.53 -25.70 9.98
CA ASP A 352 -11.16 -25.10 11.26
C ASP A 352 -10.47 -26.03 12.26
N HIS A 353 -9.41 -25.51 12.88
CA HIS A 353 -9.00 -25.86 14.24
C HIS A 353 -8.59 -24.60 14.99
N ASP A 354 -9.55 -23.99 15.69
CA ASP A 354 -9.29 -23.11 16.82
C ASP A 354 -8.93 -23.94 18.05
N GLU A 355 -7.73 -23.73 18.60
CA GLU A 355 -7.45 -23.46 20.02
C GLU A 355 -5.93 -23.59 20.30
N PHE A 356 -5.47 -22.76 21.24
CA PHE A 356 -4.14 -22.67 21.84
C PHE A 356 -3.14 -21.71 21.18
N GLY A 357 -3.01 -20.55 21.82
CA GLY A 357 -1.80 -19.76 21.73
C GLY A 357 -0.63 -20.48 22.39
N GLU A 358 0.55 -20.31 21.82
CA GLU A 358 1.84 -20.21 22.50
C GLU A 358 2.92 -19.80 21.49
N GLU A 359 4.00 -19.22 22.02
CA GLU A 359 5.17 -18.69 21.33
C GLU A 359 5.77 -19.65 20.29
N PHE A 360 6.04 -19.16 19.08
CA PHE A 360 6.97 -19.83 18.16
C PHE A 360 8.29 -19.06 18.12
N ILE A 361 9.23 -19.56 18.92
CA ILE A 361 10.67 -19.43 18.69
C ILE A 361 10.99 -20.32 17.49
N ASN A 362 11.50 -19.75 16.39
CA ASN A 362 12.19 -20.53 15.35
C ASN A 362 13.67 -20.61 15.73
N GLU A 363 14.03 -21.67 16.45
CA GLU A 363 15.37 -22.26 16.40
C GLU A 363 15.37 -23.27 15.26
N ASP A 364 16.06 -22.96 14.16
CA ASP A 364 16.85 -23.93 13.39
C ASP A 364 17.70 -23.16 12.37
N THR A 365 18.97 -23.00 12.74
CA THR A 365 20.06 -22.58 11.86
C THR A 365 20.83 -23.81 11.41
N ASP A 366 20.67 -24.25 10.17
CA ASP A 366 21.74 -24.91 9.43
C ASP A 366 22.43 -23.88 8.54
N GLY A 367 23.53 -23.33 9.05
CA GLY A 367 24.32 -22.26 8.45
C GLY A 367 25.02 -22.64 7.14
N THR A 368 24.26 -22.93 6.09
CA THR A 368 24.72 -22.80 4.71
C THR A 368 24.14 -21.50 4.15
N PRO A 369 24.97 -20.53 3.76
CA PRO A 369 24.48 -19.36 3.03
C PRO A 369 23.83 -19.86 1.74
N MET A 370 22.53 -19.62 1.56
CA MET A 370 21.94 -19.73 0.23
C MET A 370 22.69 -18.74 -0.68
N ASP A 371 23.36 -19.30 -1.67
CA ASP A 371 24.18 -18.57 -2.62
C ASP A 371 23.25 -17.90 -3.64
N TYR A 372 22.79 -16.69 -3.36
CA TYR A 372 22.06 -15.85 -4.32
C TYR A 372 23.05 -15.17 -5.28
N GLU A 373 23.97 -15.92 -5.89
CA GLU A 373 24.72 -15.44 -7.04
C GLU A 373 23.87 -15.65 -8.31
N THR A 374 22.83 -14.83 -8.43
CA THR A 374 22.42 -14.37 -9.75
C THR A 374 22.78 -12.89 -9.79
N GLU A 375 23.87 -12.56 -10.47
CA GLU A 375 24.21 -11.19 -10.86
C GLU A 375 23.14 -10.64 -11.81
N ILE A 376 21.94 -10.39 -11.29
CA ILE A 376 20.98 -9.49 -11.91
C ILE A 376 21.49 -8.11 -11.52
N SER A 377 22.00 -7.36 -12.50
CA SER A 377 22.46 -6.00 -12.27
C SER A 377 21.38 -5.26 -11.46
N GLY A 378 21.75 -4.73 -10.29
CA GLY A 378 20.83 -4.33 -9.20
C GLY A 378 19.88 -3.17 -9.52
N TRP A 379 19.69 -2.85 -10.80
CA TRP A 379 18.75 -1.86 -11.32
C TRP A 379 17.69 -2.47 -12.26
N ASP A 380 17.91 -3.66 -12.85
CA ASP A 380 16.90 -4.34 -13.69
C ASP A 380 15.80 -5.04 -12.87
N THR A 381 16.03 -5.25 -11.57
CA THR A 381 15.07 -5.83 -10.62
C THR A 381 13.95 -4.88 -10.20
N LEU A 382 14.04 -3.59 -10.52
CA LEU A 382 12.97 -2.62 -10.26
C LEU A 382 11.82 -2.73 -11.26
N PHE A 383 12.02 -3.40 -12.39
CA PHE A 383 10.95 -3.65 -13.35
C PHE A 383 10.19 -4.91 -12.96
N SER A 384 9.13 -4.69 -12.18
CA SER A 384 8.10 -5.66 -11.82
C SER A 384 7.82 -6.62 -12.99
N PRO A 385 7.93 -7.96 -12.80
CA PRO A 385 7.58 -8.95 -13.83
C PRO A 385 6.07 -9.05 -14.04
N TYR A 386 5.30 -8.09 -13.54
CA TYR A 386 3.85 -8.10 -13.54
C TYR A 386 3.29 -7.09 -14.55
N LEU A 387 2.36 -7.57 -15.36
CA LEU A 387 1.45 -6.77 -16.17
C LEU A 387 0.29 -6.33 -15.28
N TYR A 388 0.05 -5.03 -15.21
CA TYR A 388 -1.12 -4.46 -14.54
C TYR A 388 -2.14 -4.16 -15.63
N TYR A 389 -3.38 -4.62 -15.51
CA TYR A 389 -4.42 -4.25 -16.45
C TYR A 389 -5.73 -3.89 -15.75
N HIS A 390 -6.48 -2.99 -16.38
CA HIS A 390 -7.83 -2.67 -15.95
C HIS A 390 -8.79 -2.56 -17.13
N ILE A 391 -10.08 -2.69 -16.80
CA ILE A 391 -11.21 -2.44 -17.69
C ILE A 391 -11.96 -1.25 -17.10
N GLN A 392 -12.01 -0.14 -17.84
CA GLN A 392 -12.83 1.02 -17.53
C GLN A 392 -14.15 0.91 -18.29
N LEU A 393 -15.27 1.01 -17.57
CA LEU A 393 -16.61 0.99 -18.13
C LEU A 393 -16.93 2.32 -18.85
N PRO A 394 -17.96 2.36 -19.73
CA PRO A 394 -18.31 3.54 -20.52
C PRO A 394 -18.62 4.78 -19.66
N GLU A 395 -19.14 4.58 -18.45
CA GLU A 395 -19.46 5.64 -17.49
C GLU A 395 -18.22 6.21 -16.78
N GLY A 396 -17.04 5.69 -17.09
CA GLY A 396 -15.76 6.09 -16.49
C GLY A 396 -15.41 5.37 -15.20
N LYS A 397 -16.27 4.44 -14.73
CA LYS A 397 -16.02 3.63 -13.54
C LYS A 397 -15.04 2.49 -13.83
N LEU A 398 -14.30 2.05 -12.81
CA LEU A 398 -13.50 0.83 -12.87
C LEU A 398 -14.44 -0.39 -12.90
N GLY A 399 -14.32 -1.23 -13.92
CA GLY A 399 -15.05 -2.50 -14.05
C GLY A 399 -14.27 -3.68 -13.50
N LYS A 400 -13.01 -3.85 -13.95
CA LYS A 400 -12.10 -4.90 -13.47
C LYS A 400 -10.68 -4.37 -13.35
N TYR A 401 -9.93 -4.92 -12.42
CA TYR A 401 -8.50 -4.72 -12.29
C TYR A 401 -7.83 -6.03 -11.90
N ALA A 402 -6.67 -6.33 -12.49
CA ALA A 402 -5.86 -7.46 -12.10
C ALA A 402 -4.38 -7.25 -12.41
N VAL A 403 -3.55 -7.97 -11.66
CA VAL A 403 -2.09 -8.00 -11.79
C VAL A 403 -1.69 -9.41 -12.19
N VAL A 404 -1.02 -9.54 -13.34
CA VAL A 404 -0.67 -10.84 -13.92
C VAL A 404 0.83 -10.94 -14.02
N LYS A 405 1.41 -12.00 -13.47
CA LYS A 405 2.84 -12.28 -13.67
C LYS A 405 3.07 -12.71 -15.11
N VAL A 406 4.00 -12.05 -15.80
CA VAL A 406 4.36 -12.37 -17.19
C VAL A 406 5.24 -13.63 -17.18
N LEU A 407 4.58 -14.79 -17.25
CA LEU A 407 5.21 -16.12 -17.28
C LEU A 407 4.98 -16.86 -18.60
N PHE A 408 3.94 -16.50 -19.33
CA PHE A 408 3.47 -17.17 -20.55
C PHE A 408 3.28 -16.15 -21.68
N ASP A 409 3.05 -16.66 -22.89
CA ASP A 409 2.88 -15.81 -24.06
C ASP A 409 1.46 -15.25 -24.21
N GLU A 410 0.45 -15.95 -23.66
CA GLU A 410 -0.90 -15.42 -23.45
C GLU A 410 -1.07 -15.02 -21.99
N LEU A 411 -1.35 -13.74 -21.74
CA LEU A 411 -1.35 -13.18 -20.38
C LEU A 411 -2.76 -12.93 -19.85
N VAL A 412 -3.63 -12.39 -20.70
CA VAL A 412 -5.00 -12.03 -20.35
C VAL A 412 -5.88 -12.34 -21.54
N THR A 413 -7.04 -12.95 -21.28
CA THR A 413 -8.05 -13.22 -22.30
C THR A 413 -9.40 -12.71 -21.79
N ILE A 414 -10.03 -11.83 -22.56
CA ILE A 414 -11.29 -11.16 -22.22
C ILE A 414 -12.29 -11.47 -23.32
N ASP A 415 -13.45 -11.99 -22.96
CA ASP A 415 -14.54 -12.20 -23.89
C ASP A 415 -15.09 -10.84 -24.36
N LEU A 416 -15.06 -10.60 -25.68
CA LEU A 416 -15.57 -9.36 -26.22
C LEU A 416 -17.09 -9.25 -26.03
N GLU A 417 -17.84 -10.34 -25.93
CA GLU A 417 -19.29 -10.29 -25.69
C GLU A 417 -19.62 -9.73 -24.29
N GLU A 418 -18.77 -10.00 -23.30
CA GLU A 418 -18.93 -9.52 -21.91
C GLU A 418 -18.57 -8.05 -21.72
N LEU A 419 -17.78 -7.47 -22.63
CA LEU A 419 -17.37 -6.06 -22.55
C LEU A 419 -18.49 -5.12 -23.02
N PRO A 420 -18.90 -4.12 -22.23
CA PRO A 420 -19.89 -3.14 -22.70
C PRO A 420 -19.32 -2.22 -23.79
N GLN A 421 -20.20 -1.72 -24.66
CA GLN A 421 -19.84 -0.81 -25.74
C GLN A 421 -19.20 0.48 -25.21
N GLY A 422 -18.00 0.83 -25.68
CA GLY A 422 -17.25 1.98 -25.17
C GLY A 422 -16.36 1.69 -23.96
N ALA A 423 -16.28 0.43 -23.50
CA ALA A 423 -15.30 0.02 -22.51
C ALA A 423 -13.86 0.22 -23.03
N ILE A 424 -12.96 0.52 -22.10
CA ILE A 424 -11.53 0.74 -22.38
C ILE A 424 -10.74 -0.28 -21.59
N VAL A 425 -9.91 -1.07 -22.26
CA VAL A 425 -8.94 -1.95 -21.61
C VAL A 425 -7.58 -1.27 -21.69
N ARG A 426 -6.91 -1.13 -20.55
CA ARG A 426 -5.52 -0.62 -20.51
C ARG A 426 -4.64 -1.60 -19.80
N TYR A 427 -3.39 -1.67 -20.24
CA TYR A 427 -2.35 -2.32 -19.46
C TYR A 427 -1.14 -1.42 -19.27
N PHE A 428 -0.38 -1.74 -18.23
CA PHE A 428 0.93 -1.20 -17.94
C PHE A 428 1.91 -2.35 -17.71
N TYR A 429 3.08 -2.28 -18.35
CA TYR A 429 4.18 -3.21 -18.13
C TYR A 429 5.52 -2.52 -18.36
N ARG A 430 6.41 -2.55 -17.35
CA ARG A 430 7.79 -2.03 -17.42
C ARG A 430 7.91 -0.59 -17.95
N GLY A 431 7.01 0.30 -17.55
CA GLY A 431 7.01 1.70 -18.01
C GLY A 431 6.22 1.94 -19.30
N TYR A 432 5.79 0.88 -19.98
CA TYR A 432 4.99 0.98 -21.20
C TYR A 432 3.50 0.84 -20.87
N THR A 433 2.68 1.74 -21.43
CA THR A 433 1.21 1.70 -21.32
C THR A 433 0.61 1.59 -22.72
N ASP A 434 -0.43 0.77 -22.87
CA ASP A 434 -1.25 0.73 -24.07
C ASP A 434 -2.74 0.74 -23.72
N GLU A 435 -3.58 1.17 -24.65
CA GLU A 435 -5.04 1.13 -24.50
C GLU A 435 -5.75 0.56 -25.73
N TRP A 436 -6.79 -0.22 -25.45
CA TRP A 436 -7.73 -0.75 -26.42
C TRP A 436 -9.15 -0.27 -26.07
N ARG A 437 -9.97 0.01 -27.09
CA ARG A 437 -11.34 0.53 -26.91
C ARG A 437 -12.33 -0.30 -27.71
N LYS A 438 -13.42 -0.72 -27.04
CA LYS A 438 -14.52 -1.42 -27.71
C LYS A 438 -15.33 -0.43 -28.55
N ASN A 439 -15.23 -0.58 -29.87
CA ASN A 439 -15.81 0.32 -30.88
C ASN A 439 -17.24 -0.01 -31.28
#